data_AF-A0A654M112-F1
#
_entry.id   AF-A0A654M112-F1
#
_cell.length_a   1.000
_cell.length_b   1.000
_cell.length_c   1.000
_cell.angle_alpha   90.00
_cell.angle_beta   90.00
_cell.angle_gamma   90.00
#
_symmetry.space_group_name_H-M   'P 1'
#
loop_
_entity.id
_entity.type
_entity.pdbx_description
1 polymer ?
#
loop_
_entity_poly.entity_id
_entity_poly.type
_entity_poly.pdbx_seq_one_letter_code
_entity_poly.pdbx_strand_id
1 'polypeptide(L)'
;MAFINGMEWIIIILVIVVIFFGAKKIPELARSMGRATSEFQKARIEAKKSLANESSNQEKAQQTIDREKLESIAETLGVDYSNKNDQDLKNAIDEELKKQGTPK
;
A
#
# COMPACT_ATOMS: atom_id res chain seq x y z
N MET A 1 -14.54 35.48 -49.87
CA MET A 1 -13.99 34.16 -49.52
C MET A 1 -14.12 34.05 -48.01
N ALA A 2 -15.01 33.20 -47.50
CA ALA A 2 -15.16 33.03 -46.06
C ALA A 2 -13.93 32.28 -45.53
N PHE A 3 -13.25 32.85 -44.53
CA PHE A 3 -12.15 32.19 -43.85
C PHE A 3 -12.73 31.15 -42.90
N ILE A 4 -12.64 29.89 -43.31
CA ILE A 4 -12.99 28.73 -42.50
C ILE A 4 -12.02 28.71 -41.32
N ASN A 5 -12.51 29.01 -40.12
CA ASN A 5 -11.71 29.05 -38.90
C ASN A 5 -11.44 27.62 -38.40
N GLY A 6 -10.38 27.40 -37.63
CA GLY A 6 -10.03 26.06 -37.09
C GLY A 6 -11.16 25.36 -36.32
N MET A 7 -12.07 26.13 -35.72
CA MET A 7 -13.28 25.61 -35.07
C MET A 7 -14.23 24.88 -36.03
N GLU A 8 -14.31 25.32 -37.29
CA GLU A 8 -15.18 24.71 -38.29
C GLU A 8 -14.67 23.32 -38.70
N TRP A 9 -13.35 23.16 -38.82
CA TRP A 9 -12.71 21.85 -39.01
C TRP A 9 -12.99 20.88 -37.86
N ILE A 10 -12.95 21.35 -36.61
CA ILE A 10 -13.28 20.55 -35.43
C ILE A 10 -14.74 20.07 -35.50
N ILE A 11 -15.67 20.97 -35.86
CA ILE A 11 -17.09 20.64 -35.99
C ILE A 11 -17.31 19.62 -37.11
N ILE A 12 -16.67 19.78 -38.27
CA ILE A 12 -16.77 18.83 -39.40
C ILE A 12 -16.33 17.42 -38.96
N ILE A 13 -15.18 17.32 -38.27
CA ILE A 13 -14.68 16.04 -37.76
C ILE A 13 -15.66 15.42 -36.77
N LEU A 14 -16.23 16.22 -35.86
CA LEU A 14 -17.19 15.76 -34.87
C LEU A 14 -18.48 15.23 -35.54
N VAL A 15 -18.98 15.92 -36.57
CA VAL A 15 -20.15 15.48 -37.35
C VAL A 15 -19.86 14.15 -38.05
N ILE A 16 -18.69 14.00 -38.68
CA ILE A 16 -18.28 12.74 -39.31
C ILE A 16 -18.28 11.61 -38.27
N VAL A 17 -17.64 11.81 -37.12
CA VAL A 17 -17.62 10.82 -36.02
C VAL A 17 -19.04 10.47 -35.58
N VAL A 18 -19.92 11.46 -35.44
CA VAL A 18 -21.32 11.24 -35.04
C VAL A 18 -22.13 10.48 -36.11
N ILE A 19 -21.83 10.63 -37.40
CA ILE A 19 -22.50 9.85 -38.46
C ILE A 19 -22.05 8.39 -38.42
N PHE A 20 -20.75 8.13 -38.29
CA PHE A 20 -20.22 6.77 -38.27
C PHE A 20 -20.55 6.02 -36.98
N PHE A 21 -20.41 6.67 -35.82
CA PHE A 21 -20.64 6.04 -34.53
C PHE A 21 -22.06 6.25 -33.99
N GLY A 22 -22.78 7.27 -34.48
CA GLY A 22 -24.10 7.65 -33.96
C GLY A 22 -24.01 8.59 -32.75
N ALA A 23 -24.91 9.58 -32.68
CA ALA A 23 -24.96 10.57 -31.59
C ALA A 23 -25.16 9.96 -30.20
N LYS A 24 -25.72 8.74 -30.12
CA LYS A 24 -25.94 8.02 -28.85
C LYS A 24 -24.69 7.32 -28.32
N LYS A 25 -23.67 7.04 -29.14
CA LYS A 25 -22.49 6.28 -28.69
C LYS A 25 -21.52 7.10 -27.87
N ILE A 26 -21.33 8.38 -28.18
CA ILE A 26 -20.49 9.29 -27.38
C ILE A 26 -20.95 9.34 -25.90
N PRO A 27 -22.23 9.62 -25.57
CA PRO A 27 -22.67 9.66 -24.17
C PRO A 27 -22.72 8.28 -23.51
N GLU A 28 -22.95 7.21 -24.29
CA GLU A 28 -22.92 5.83 -23.79
C GLU A 28 -21.50 5.42 -23.36
N LEU A 29 -20.49 5.74 -24.19
CA LEU A 29 -19.07 5.52 -23.90
C LEU A 29 -18.60 6.36 -22.70
N ALA A 30 -19.00 7.64 -22.63
CA ALA A 30 -18.67 8.48 -21.48
C ALA A 30 -19.25 7.92 -20.17
N ARG A 31 -20.49 7.41 -20.20
CA ARG A 31 -21.12 6.78 -19.04
C ARG A 31 -20.44 5.48 -18.64
N SER A 32 -20.10 4.60 -19.60
CA SER A 32 -19.44 3.33 -19.30
C SER A 32 -18.01 3.53 -18.79
N MET A 33 -17.25 4.43 -19.41
CA MET A 33 -15.90 4.80 -18.99
C MET A 33 -15.90 5.50 -17.62
N GLY A 34 -16.88 6.35 -17.35
CA GLY A 34 -17.06 6.99 -16.05
C GLY A 34 -17.35 5.98 -14.93
N ARG A 35 -18.23 5.00 -15.19
CA ARG A 35 -18.49 3.90 -14.26
C ARG A 35 -17.25 3.05 -14.02
N ALA A 36 -16.55 2.65 -15.09
CA ALA A 36 -15.33 1.85 -14.99
C ALA A 36 -14.26 2.57 -14.15
N THR A 37 -14.04 3.86 -14.41
CA THR A 37 -13.10 4.68 -13.62
C THR A 37 -13.52 4.79 -12.16
N SER A 38 -14.81 4.96 -11.88
CA SER A 38 -15.33 5.05 -10.51
C SER A 38 -15.11 3.76 -9.73
N GLU A 39 -15.48 2.62 -10.31
CA GLU A 39 -15.28 1.30 -9.68
C GLU A 39 -13.79 0.98 -9.50
N PHE A 40 -12.96 1.35 -10.47
CA PHE A 40 -11.51 1.19 -10.36
C PHE A 40 -10.91 2.03 -9.23
N GLN A 41 -11.37 3.26 -9.05
CA GLN A 41 -10.93 4.12 -7.93
C GLN A 41 -11.37 3.56 -6.58
N LYS A 42 -12.61 3.04 -6.47
CA LYS A 42 -13.09 2.37 -5.25
C LYS A 42 -12.23 1.14 -4.92
N ALA A 43 -11.99 0.28 -5.92
CA ALA A 43 -11.15 -0.91 -5.77
C ALA A 43 -9.72 -0.55 -5.34
N ARG A 44 -9.14 0.53 -5.88
CA ARG A 44 -7.83 1.03 -5.46
C ARG A 44 -7.80 1.48 -3.99
N ILE A 45 -8.83 2.18 -3.53
CA ILE A 45 -8.92 2.64 -2.14
C ILE A 45 -9.07 1.45 -1.20
N GLU A 46 -9.93 0.49 -1.55
CA GLU A 46 -10.13 -0.73 -0.78
C GLU A 46 -8.86 -1.58 -0.71
N ALA A 47 -8.17 -1.78 -1.85
CA ALA A 47 -6.90 -2.50 -1.88
C ALA A 47 -5.84 -1.84 -0.99
N LYS A 48 -5.72 -0.50 -1.01
CA LYS A 48 -4.80 0.23 -0.11
C LYS A 48 -5.14 0.02 1.36
N LYS A 49 -6.43 0.04 1.70
CA LYS A 49 -6.90 -0.18 3.08
C LYS A 49 -6.62 -1.62 3.54
N SER A 50 -6.86 -2.61 2.69
CA SER A 50 -6.56 -4.01 2.98
C SER A 50 -5.07 -4.23 3.19
N LEU A 51 -4.22 -3.69 2.32
CA LEU A 51 -2.76 -3.80 2.47
C LEU A 51 -2.26 -3.14 3.77
N ALA A 52 -2.77 -1.95 4.12
CA ALA A 52 -2.40 -1.29 5.38
C ALA A 52 -2.83 -2.10 6.62
N ASN A 53 -4.00 -2.74 6.57
CA ASN A 53 -4.49 -3.60 7.64
C ASN A 53 -3.69 -4.92 7.73
N GLU A 54 -3.32 -5.51 6.59
CA GLU A 54 -2.49 -6.72 6.56
C GLU A 54 -1.07 -6.44 7.05
N SER A 55 -0.45 -5.35 6.61
CA SER A 55 0.89 -4.95 7.07
C SER A 55 0.92 -4.68 8.57
N SER A 56 -0.09 -4.00 9.15
CA SER A 56 -0.16 -3.78 10.60
C SER A 56 -0.43 -5.07 11.39
N ASN A 57 -1.18 -6.02 10.84
CA ASN A 57 -1.40 -7.32 11.48
C ASN A 57 -0.14 -8.21 11.41
N GLN A 58 0.61 -8.13 10.30
CA GLN A 58 1.85 -8.86 10.10
C GLN A 58 2.99 -8.28 10.95
N GLU A 59 3.07 -6.95 11.12
CA GLU A 59 3.99 -6.30 12.06
C GLU A 59 3.71 -6.71 13.51
N LYS A 60 2.45 -6.75 13.94
CA LYS A 60 2.09 -7.21 15.30
C LYS A 60 2.44 -8.68 15.54
N ALA A 61 2.18 -9.54 14.55
CA ALA A 61 2.56 -10.94 14.62
C ALA A 61 4.08 -11.09 14.72
N GLN A 62 4.83 -10.37 13.87
CA GLN A 62 6.30 -10.41 13.88
C GLN A 62 6.89 -9.86 15.20
N GLN A 63 6.36 -8.76 15.75
CA GLN A 63 6.77 -8.24 17.06
C GLN A 63 6.57 -9.25 18.19
N THR A 64 5.47 -10.01 18.17
CA THR A 64 5.19 -11.02 19.19
C THR A 64 6.20 -12.17 19.11
N ILE A 65 6.50 -12.65 17.90
CA ILE A 65 7.50 -13.70 17.65
C ILE A 65 8.92 -13.22 18.00
N ASP A 66 9.26 -11.98 17.68
CA ASP A 66 10.57 -11.41 18.00
C ASP A 66 10.77 -11.24 19.51
N ARG A 67 9.71 -10.91 20.26
CA ARG A 67 9.73 -10.84 21.72
C ARG A 67 9.92 -12.21 22.36
N GLU A 68 9.17 -13.23 21.94
CA GLU A 68 9.30 -14.61 22.43
C GLU A 68 10.73 -15.14 22.24
N LYS A 69 11.35 -14.84 21.10
CA LYS A 69 12.77 -15.18 20.86
C LYS A 69 13.72 -14.49 21.84
N LEU A 70 13.53 -13.20 22.11
CA LEU A 70 14.36 -12.47 23.06
C LEU A 70 14.22 -13.02 24.48
N GLU A 71 13.01 -13.39 24.88
CA GLU A 71 12.74 -14.02 26.18
C GLU A 71 13.45 -15.38 26.29
N SER A 72 13.41 -16.22 25.26
CA SER A 72 14.12 -17.52 25.26
C SER A 72 15.64 -17.40 25.38
N ILE A 73 16.23 -16.36 24.76
CA ILE A 73 17.66 -16.08 24.85
C ILE A 73 17.99 -15.56 26.25
N ALA A 74 17.17 -14.66 26.78
CA ALA A 74 17.33 -14.13 28.13
C ALA A 74 17.27 -15.24 29.19
N GLU A 75 16.33 -16.17 29.07
CA GLU A 75 16.20 -17.31 29.97
C GLU A 75 17.42 -18.24 29.92
N THR A 76 17.96 -18.49 28.72
CA THR A 76 19.20 -19.27 28.55
C THR A 76 20.41 -18.59 29.18
N LEU A 77 20.45 -17.25 29.17
CA LEU A 77 21.53 -16.45 29.74
C LEU A 77 21.31 -16.07 31.22
N GLY A 78 20.18 -16.45 31.81
CA GLY A 78 19.81 -16.08 33.18
C GLY A 78 19.51 -14.59 33.38
N VAL A 79 19.12 -13.88 32.32
CA VAL A 79 18.77 -12.46 32.34
C VAL A 79 17.30 -12.29 32.75
N ASP A 80 17.01 -11.50 33.79
CA ASP A 80 15.62 -11.17 34.16
C ASP A 80 14.96 -10.27 33.11
N TYR A 81 13.86 -10.74 32.53
CA TYR A 81 13.13 -10.10 31.43
C TYR A 81 11.72 -9.62 31.80
N SER A 82 11.19 -10.00 32.96
CA SER A 82 9.79 -9.80 33.37
C SER A 82 9.31 -8.34 33.38
N ASN A 83 10.21 -7.40 33.66
CA ASN A 83 9.91 -5.96 33.74
C ASN A 83 10.63 -5.14 32.67
N LYS A 84 11.15 -5.78 31.61
CA LYS A 84 11.89 -5.09 30.54
C LYS A 84 11.05 -4.96 29.27
N ASN A 85 11.17 -3.80 28.61
CA ASN A 85 10.72 -3.58 27.24
C ASN A 85 11.67 -4.32 26.27
N ASP A 86 11.19 -4.72 25.10
CA ASP A 86 11.94 -5.37 24.02
C ASP A 86 13.32 -4.73 23.74
N GLN A 87 13.42 -3.38 23.78
CA GLN A 87 14.70 -2.68 23.60
C GLN A 87 15.65 -2.85 24.79
N ASP A 88 15.13 -2.75 26.01
CA ASP A 88 15.91 -2.92 27.24
C ASP A 88 16.34 -4.37 27.43
N LEU A 89 15.52 -5.31 26.96
CA LEU A 89 15.80 -6.74 26.94
C LEU A 89 16.91 -7.08 25.94
N LYS A 90 16.83 -6.55 24.71
CA LYS A 90 17.92 -6.67 23.71
C LYS A 90 19.24 -6.14 24.26
N ASN A 91 19.22 -4.97 24.89
CA ASN A 91 20.43 -4.36 25.45
C ASN A 91 21.01 -5.20 26.60
N ALA A 92 20.17 -5.75 27.48
CA ALA A 92 20.60 -6.61 28.58
C ALA A 92 21.22 -7.93 28.09
N ILE A 93 20.63 -8.54 27.07
CA ILE A 93 21.19 -9.74 26.41
C ILE A 93 22.54 -9.41 25.78
N ASP A 94 22.65 -8.30 25.05
CA ASP A 94 23.90 -7.88 24.41
C ASP A 94 25.02 -7.59 25.42
N GLU A 95 24.69 -6.97 26.57
CA GLU A 95 25.66 -6.77 27.65
C GLU A 95 26.15 -8.09 28.24
N GLU A 96 25.25 -9.06 28.45
CA GLU A 96 25.61 -10.35 29.03
C GLU A 96 26.39 -11.22 28.03
N LEU A 97 26.08 -11.15 26.74
CA LEU A 97 26.85 -11.77 25.66
C LEU A 97 28.28 -11.20 25.58
N LYS A 98 28.46 -9.88 25.74
CA LYS A 98 29.78 -9.25 25.76
C LYS A 98 30.62 -9.69 26.98
N LYS A 99 29.98 -9.95 28.13
CA LYS A 99 30.67 -10.47 29.32
C LYS A 99 31.10 -11.93 29.15
N GLN A 100 30.29 -12.77 28.50
CA GLN A 100 30.64 -14.17 28.23
C GLN A 100 31.61 -14.35 27.05
N GLY A 101 31.67 -13.38 26.12
CA GLY A 101 32.45 -13.46 24.89
C GLY A 101 33.91 -12.98 24.93
N THR A 102 34.50 -12.73 26.10
CA THR A 102 35.95 -12.45 26.17
C THR A 102 36.74 -13.75 26.38
N PRO A 103 37.32 -14.36 25.32
CA PRO A 103 38.38 -15.34 25.52
C PRO A 103 39.53 -14.63 26.23
N LYS A 104 39.85 -15.11 27.44
CA LYS A 104 41.05 -14.74 28.18
C LYS A 104 42.29 -15.28 27.49
#